data_AF-A0A9D4K8S0-F1
#
_entry.id   AF-A0A9D4K8S0-F1
#
_cell.length_a   1.000
_cell.length_b   1.000
_cell.length_c   1.000
_cell.angle_alpha   90.00
_cell.angle_beta   90.00
_cell.angle_gamma   90.00
#
_symmetry.space_group_name_H-M   'P 1'
#
loop_
_entity.id
_entity.type
_entity.pdbx_description
1 polymer ?
#
loop_
_entity_poly.entity_id
_entity_poly.type
_entity_poly.pdbx_seq_one_letter_code
_entity_poly.pdbx_strand_id
1 'polypeptide(L)'
;MSERVTFKVPAALNEIFKAKYGKDIKDHLPSLAKYKDKITWLTDKIRIEADVAKCLFKDACDQASKHLASLYLKDEVKGIDTVLMVGGFSESPMLQKRIQESVPQDKKCTIPKDLGQAVLKGAVIFGHNPLIIEAR
;
A
#
# COMPACT_ATOMS: atom_id res chain seq x y z
N MET A 1 7.27 4.87 -24.01
CA MET A 1 6.69 5.99 -23.24
C MET A 1 6.51 5.52 -21.81
N SER A 2 6.90 6.32 -20.81
CA SER A 2 6.68 5.96 -19.40
C SER A 2 5.20 6.04 -19.07
N GLU A 3 4.67 5.03 -18.36
CA GLU A 3 3.27 4.98 -17.95
C GLU A 3 2.96 6.14 -16.98
N ARG A 4 1.80 6.77 -17.12
CA ARG A 4 1.39 7.90 -16.26
C ARG A 4 0.02 7.62 -15.65
N VAL A 5 -0.09 7.91 -14.36
CA VAL A 5 -1.35 7.88 -13.62
C VAL A 5 -1.85 9.29 -13.41
N THR A 6 -3.17 9.47 -13.48
CA THR A 6 -3.82 10.76 -13.18
C THR A 6 -4.91 10.50 -12.14
N PHE A 7 -4.86 11.24 -11.03
CA PHE A 7 -5.89 11.16 -10.00
C PHE A 7 -6.33 12.55 -9.56
N LYS A 8 -7.57 12.61 -9.06
CA LYS A 8 -8.18 13.85 -8.58
C LYS A 8 -7.55 14.24 -7.24
N VAL A 9 -7.30 15.52 -7.08
CA VAL A 9 -6.82 16.12 -5.83
C VAL A 9 -7.73 17.29 -5.47
N PRO A 10 -7.97 17.56 -4.18
CA PRO A 10 -8.75 18.72 -3.78
C PRO A 10 -8.12 20.01 -4.31
N ALA A 11 -8.91 20.90 -4.90
CA ALA A 11 -8.41 22.21 -5.35
C ALA A 11 -7.79 23.01 -4.18
N ALA A 12 -8.30 22.80 -2.97
CA ALA A 12 -7.76 23.35 -1.72
C ALA A 12 -6.28 23.02 -1.50
N LEU A 13 -5.74 21.94 -2.08
CA LEU A 13 -4.33 21.61 -1.96
C LEU A 13 -3.44 22.70 -2.55
N ASN A 14 -3.82 23.29 -3.70
CA ASN A 14 -3.06 24.38 -4.30
C ASN A 14 -3.18 25.67 -3.47
N GLU A 15 -4.37 25.96 -2.92
CA GLU A 15 -4.58 27.12 -2.06
C GLU A 15 -3.73 27.05 -0.78
N ILE A 16 -3.71 25.89 -0.12
CA ILE A 16 -2.87 25.65 1.07
C ILE A 16 -1.38 25.77 0.72
N PHE A 17 -0.99 25.21 -0.42
CA PHE A 17 0.39 25.30 -0.90
C PHE A 17 0.81 26.75 -1.17
N LYS A 18 -0.05 27.52 -1.84
CA LYS A 18 0.16 28.93 -2.14
C LYS A 18 0.25 29.78 -0.87
N ALA A 19 -0.63 29.55 0.10
CA ALA A 19 -0.58 30.23 1.39
C ALA A 19 0.73 29.96 2.15
N LYS A 20 1.28 28.74 2.04
CA LYS A 20 2.50 28.34 2.75
C LYS A 20 3.80 28.77 2.06
N TYR A 21 3.83 28.74 0.72
CA TYR A 21 5.07 28.91 -0.06
C TYR A 21 5.06 30.13 -0.99
N GLY A 22 3.97 30.89 -1.06
CA GLY A 22 3.86 32.12 -1.86
C GLY A 22 3.80 31.91 -3.37
N LYS A 23 3.68 30.67 -3.85
CA LYS A 23 3.65 30.31 -5.28
C LYS A 23 2.74 29.11 -5.53
N ASP A 24 2.23 29.00 -6.74
CA ASP A 24 1.39 27.90 -7.16
C ASP A 24 2.21 26.61 -7.38
N ILE A 25 1.57 25.45 -7.19
CA ILE A 25 2.23 24.13 -7.32
C ILE A 25 2.84 23.97 -8.72
N LYS A 26 2.10 24.42 -9.75
CA LYS A 26 2.52 24.35 -11.15
C LYS A 26 3.85 25.07 -11.39
N ASP A 27 4.07 26.19 -10.71
CA ASP A 27 5.28 27.01 -10.87
C ASP A 27 6.44 26.48 -10.01
N HIS A 28 6.13 25.80 -8.90
CA HIS A 28 7.15 25.20 -8.06
C HIS A 28 7.69 23.87 -8.61
N LEU A 29 6.87 23.04 -9.24
CA LEU A 29 7.27 21.72 -9.73
C LEU A 29 8.51 21.73 -10.64
N PRO A 30 8.67 22.66 -11.61
CA PRO A 30 9.87 22.74 -12.45
C PRO A 30 11.16 23.02 -11.67
N SER A 31 11.07 23.69 -10.51
CA SER A 31 12.24 23.95 -9.65
C SER A 31 12.74 22.70 -8.93
N LEU A 32 11.94 21.64 -8.87
CA LEU A 32 12.32 20.36 -8.27
C LEU A 32 12.95 19.46 -9.32
N ALA A 33 14.29 19.52 -9.46
CA ALA A 33 15.05 18.77 -10.45
C ALA A 33 14.70 17.27 -10.49
N LYS A 34 14.42 16.67 -9.32
CA LYS A 34 14.03 15.25 -9.17
C LYS A 34 12.71 14.90 -9.86
N TYR A 35 11.78 15.84 -9.95
CA TYR A 35 10.39 15.64 -10.40
C TYR A 35 10.04 16.39 -11.68
N LYS A 36 11.01 17.13 -12.24
CA LYS A 36 10.87 17.82 -13.52
C LYS A 36 10.38 16.85 -14.60
N ASP A 37 9.33 17.23 -15.32
CA ASP A 37 8.65 16.46 -16.37
C ASP A 37 8.00 15.13 -15.93
N LYS A 38 8.13 14.76 -14.65
CA LYS A 38 7.50 13.56 -14.06
C LYS A 38 6.16 13.85 -13.40
N ILE A 39 5.96 15.09 -12.95
CA ILE A 39 4.73 15.55 -12.29
C ILE A 39 4.17 16.75 -13.06
N THR A 40 2.87 16.71 -13.34
CA THR A 40 2.13 17.81 -13.94
C THR A 40 0.90 18.11 -13.10
N TRP A 41 0.79 19.37 -12.69
CA TRP A 41 -0.39 19.88 -11.99
C TRP A 41 -1.46 20.30 -12.99
N LEU A 42 -2.71 19.87 -12.78
CA LEU A 42 -3.85 20.10 -13.65
C LEU A 42 -5.06 20.54 -12.81
N THR A 43 -5.15 21.81 -12.38
CA THR A 43 -6.28 22.38 -11.60
C THR A 43 -6.76 21.51 -10.42
N ASP A 44 -7.63 20.53 -10.65
CA ASP A 44 -8.18 19.58 -9.68
C ASP A 44 -7.59 18.15 -9.78
N LYS A 45 -6.53 17.97 -10.56
CA LYS A 45 -5.88 16.69 -10.85
C LYS A 45 -4.37 16.83 -10.81
N ILE A 46 -3.73 15.71 -10.53
CA ILE A 46 -2.29 15.56 -10.67
C ILE A 46 -2.01 14.40 -11.60
N ARG A 47 -1.12 14.61 -12.57
CA ARG A 47 -0.61 13.58 -13.47
C ARG A 47 0.83 13.28 -13.10
N ILE A 48 1.11 12.03 -12.80
CA ILE A 48 2.40 11.57 -12.25
C ILE A 48 2.89 10.37 -13.06
N GLU A 49 4.18 10.32 -13.33
CA GLU A 49 4.84 9.10 -13.83
C GLU A 49 4.65 7.93 -12.85
N ALA A 50 4.32 6.74 -13.37
CA ALA A 50 3.92 5.59 -12.55
C ALA A 50 4.93 5.24 -11.46
N ASP A 51 6.24 5.32 -11.74
CA ASP A 51 7.27 5.01 -10.75
C ASP A 51 7.37 6.07 -9.65
N VAL A 52 7.11 7.34 -9.95
CA VAL A 52 7.00 8.39 -8.93
C VAL A 52 5.74 8.19 -8.09
N ALA A 53 4.64 7.76 -8.70
CA ALA A 53 3.41 7.44 -7.96
C ALA A 53 3.60 6.24 -7.02
N LYS A 54 4.31 5.19 -7.45
CA LYS A 54 4.65 4.03 -6.60
C LYS A 54 5.45 4.44 -5.36
N CYS A 55 6.34 5.43 -5.49
CA CYS A 55 7.11 5.94 -4.36
C CYS A 55 6.23 6.50 -3.22
N LEU A 56 4.99 6.93 -3.49
CA LEU A 56 4.05 7.37 -2.45
C LEU A 56 3.69 6.26 -1.45
N PHE A 57 3.76 5.00 -1.88
CA PHE A 57 3.38 3.82 -1.08
C PHE A 57 4.57 2.97 -0.66
N LYS A 58 5.79 3.35 -1.07
CA LYS A 58 7.01 2.57 -0.82
C LYS A 58 7.26 2.37 0.67
N ASP A 59 7.18 3.44 1.45
CA ASP A 59 7.46 3.39 2.87
C ASP A 59 6.45 2.51 3.62
N ALA A 60 5.17 2.56 3.24
CA ALA A 60 4.13 1.70 3.81
C ALA A 60 4.40 0.22 3.50
N CYS A 61 4.75 -0.11 2.25
CA CYS A 61 5.07 -1.49 1.86
C CYS A 61 6.34 -2.00 2.54
N ASP A 62 7.39 -1.18 2.63
CA ASP A 62 8.65 -1.51 3.30
C ASP A 62 8.46 -1.70 4.80
N GLN A 63 7.62 -0.89 5.45
CA GLN A 63 7.33 -1.05 6.88
C GLN A 63 6.53 -2.32 7.16
N ALA A 64 5.52 -2.63 6.33
CA ALA A 64 4.76 -3.88 6.45
C ALA A 64 5.68 -5.11 6.30
N SER A 65 6.60 -5.07 5.34
CA SER A 65 7.52 -6.17 5.08
C SER A 65 8.59 -6.33 6.17
N LYS A 66 9.14 -5.21 6.67
CA LYS A 66 10.02 -5.20 7.84
C LYS A 66 9.33 -5.74 9.09
N HIS A 67 8.07 -5.34 9.30
CA HIS A 67 7.29 -5.84 10.43
C HIS A 67 7.12 -7.36 10.34
N LEU A 68 6.74 -7.88 9.17
CA LEU A 68 6.65 -9.32 8.95
C LEU A 68 7.99 -10.03 9.21
N ALA A 69 9.10 -9.52 8.68
CA ALA A 69 10.42 -10.07 8.94
C ALA A 69 10.76 -10.08 10.44
N SER A 70 10.38 -9.03 11.17
CA SER A 70 10.58 -8.96 12.63
C SER A 70 9.72 -9.95 13.40
N LEU A 71 8.55 -10.33 12.88
CA LEU A 71 7.72 -11.34 13.50
C LEU A 71 8.42 -12.69 13.46
N TYR A 72 9.02 -13.07 12.33
CA TYR A 72 9.75 -14.35 12.20
C TYR A 72 10.94 -14.53 13.15
N LEU A 73 11.43 -13.45 13.78
CA LEU A 73 12.48 -13.51 14.79
C LEU A 73 11.95 -13.88 16.18
N LYS A 74 10.63 -13.90 16.37
CA LYS A 74 9.97 -14.20 17.63
C LYS A 74 9.76 -15.70 17.79
N ASP A 75 10.07 -16.24 18.95
CA ASP A 75 9.91 -17.68 19.23
C ASP A 75 8.45 -18.12 19.15
N GLU A 76 7.50 -17.22 19.45
CA GLU A 76 6.06 -17.47 19.41
C GLU A 76 5.53 -17.81 18.00
N VAL A 77 6.25 -17.44 16.94
CA VAL A 77 5.83 -17.70 15.55
C VAL A 77 6.70 -18.72 14.82
N LYS A 78 7.63 -19.37 15.53
CA LYS A 78 8.60 -20.30 14.93
C LYS A 78 7.95 -21.51 14.21
N GLY A 79 6.72 -21.86 14.61
CA GLY A 79 5.92 -22.91 13.98
C GLY A 79 4.93 -22.44 12.90
N ILE A 80 4.91 -21.16 12.55
CA ILE A 80 3.98 -20.65 11.53
C ILE A 80 4.54 -20.94 10.14
N ASP A 81 3.79 -21.70 9.35
CA ASP A 81 4.17 -22.09 7.98
C ASP A 81 3.49 -21.26 6.89
N THR A 82 2.40 -20.58 7.22
CA THR A 82 1.58 -19.86 6.24
C THR A 82 1.32 -18.43 6.67
N VAL A 83 1.58 -17.49 5.76
CA VAL A 83 1.10 -16.11 5.81
C VAL A 83 -0.14 -16.01 4.95
N LEU A 84 -1.24 -15.51 5.53
CA LEU A 84 -2.47 -15.22 4.81
C LEU A 84 -2.60 -13.71 4.66
N MET A 85 -2.49 -13.20 3.44
CA MET A 85 -2.68 -11.77 3.17
C MET A 85 -4.18 -11.50 3.00
N VAL A 86 -4.75 -10.57 3.77
CA VAL A 86 -6.18 -10.21 3.73
C VAL A 86 -6.37 -8.69 3.90
N GLY A 87 -7.55 -8.19 3.56
CA GLY A 87 -7.89 -6.77 3.62
C GLY A 87 -7.64 -6.04 2.30
N GLY A 88 -8.27 -4.87 2.12
CA GLY A 88 -8.28 -4.16 0.85
C GLY A 88 -6.88 -3.76 0.36
N PHE A 89 -5.96 -3.40 1.25
CA PHE A 89 -4.60 -3.04 0.83
C PHE A 89 -3.79 -4.24 0.31
N SER A 90 -4.13 -5.47 0.71
CA SER A 90 -3.53 -6.69 0.16
C SER A 90 -3.88 -6.94 -1.30
N GLU A 91 -4.83 -6.21 -1.89
CA GLU A 91 -5.09 -6.23 -3.34
C GLU A 91 -3.98 -5.54 -4.14
N SER A 92 -3.14 -4.72 -3.50
CA SER A 92 -2.03 -4.03 -4.14
C SER A 92 -0.94 -4.99 -4.61
N PRO A 93 -0.63 -5.07 -5.92
CA PRO A 93 0.47 -5.90 -6.42
C PRO A 93 1.83 -5.48 -5.86
N MET A 94 1.99 -4.18 -5.56
CA MET A 94 3.21 -3.65 -4.95
C MET A 94 3.42 -4.21 -3.54
N LEU A 95 2.35 -4.28 -2.73
CA LEU A 95 2.43 -4.85 -1.40
C LEU A 95 2.62 -6.37 -1.46
N GLN A 96 1.85 -7.07 -2.31
CA GLN A 96 1.95 -8.52 -2.47
C GLN A 96 3.38 -8.93 -2.82
N LYS A 97 3.99 -8.31 -3.82
CA LYS A 97 5.37 -8.56 -4.20
C LYS A 97 6.32 -8.35 -3.02
N ARG A 98 6.19 -7.21 -2.32
CA ARG A 98 7.09 -6.87 -1.22
C ARG A 98 7.01 -7.83 -0.04
N ILE A 99 5.80 -8.28 0.30
CA ILE A 99 5.56 -9.26 1.35
C ILE A 99 6.09 -10.63 0.93
N GLN A 100 5.79 -11.09 -0.29
CA GLN A 100 6.29 -12.36 -0.81
C GLN A 100 7.81 -12.44 -0.81
N GLU A 101 8.51 -11.34 -1.15
CA GLU A 101 9.97 -11.24 -1.07
C GLU A 101 10.53 -11.27 0.36
N SER A 102 9.69 -10.99 1.36
CA SER A 102 10.09 -10.96 2.77
C SER A 102 9.70 -12.24 3.52
N VAL A 103 8.90 -13.11 2.90
CA VAL A 103 8.55 -14.42 3.46
C VAL A 103 9.70 -15.40 3.19
N PRO A 104 10.16 -16.17 4.19
CA PRO A 104 11.18 -17.19 3.99
C PRO A 104 10.77 -18.21 2.91
N GLN A 105 11.75 -18.74 2.17
CA GLN A 105 11.48 -19.62 1.03
C GLN A 105 10.79 -20.95 1.39
N ASP A 106 10.97 -21.41 2.62
CA ASP A 106 10.33 -22.60 3.19
C ASP A 106 8.90 -22.35 3.70
N LYS A 107 8.41 -21.12 3.59
CA LYS A 107 7.10 -20.68 4.09
C LYS A 107 6.17 -20.31 2.95
N LYS A 108 4.87 -20.45 3.17
CA LYS A 108 3.82 -20.18 2.16
C LYS A 108 3.22 -18.81 2.35
N CYS A 109 3.14 -18.02 1.28
CA CYS A 109 2.33 -16.80 1.23
C CYS A 109 1.05 -17.06 0.42
N THR A 110 -0.11 -16.99 1.05
CA THR A 110 -1.42 -17.25 0.42
C THR A 110 -2.24 -15.97 0.33
N ILE A 111 -2.82 -15.75 -0.85
CA ILE A 111 -3.65 -14.59 -1.18
C ILE A 111 -5.04 -15.13 -1.60
N PRO A 112 -6.06 -15.06 -0.74
CA PRO A 112 -7.44 -15.44 -1.07
C PRO A 112 -8.03 -14.67 -2.25
N LYS A 113 -9.08 -15.23 -2.88
CA LYS A 113 -9.78 -14.57 -4.00
C LYS A 113 -10.48 -13.27 -3.59
N ASP A 114 -11.10 -13.23 -2.41
CA ASP A 114 -11.91 -12.09 -1.94
C ASP A 114 -11.23 -11.36 -0.77
N LEU A 115 -10.04 -10.80 -0.99
CA LEU A 115 -9.18 -10.21 0.05
C LEU A 115 -9.89 -9.17 0.92
N GLY A 116 -10.60 -8.22 0.29
CA GLY A 116 -11.34 -7.18 0.98
C GLY A 116 -12.51 -7.67 1.83
N GLN A 117 -13.06 -8.86 1.53
CA GLN A 117 -14.21 -9.44 2.25
C GLN A 117 -13.85 -10.64 3.12
N ALA A 118 -12.62 -11.15 3.05
CA ALA A 118 -12.20 -12.36 3.75
C ALA A 118 -12.46 -12.28 5.26
N VAL A 119 -12.15 -11.12 5.86
CA VAL A 119 -12.39 -10.87 7.29
C VAL A 119 -13.88 -10.87 7.62
N LEU A 120 -14.70 -10.17 6.84
CA LEU A 120 -16.15 -10.11 7.04
C LEU A 120 -16.79 -11.50 6.89
N LYS A 121 -16.44 -12.23 5.82
CA LYS A 121 -16.95 -13.58 5.58
C LYS A 121 -16.57 -14.52 6.72
N GLY A 122 -15.31 -14.45 7.19
CA GLY A 122 -14.86 -15.19 8.36
C GLY A 122 -15.65 -14.87 9.63
N ALA A 123 -15.92 -13.58 9.89
CA ALA A 123 -16.72 -13.16 11.03
C ALA A 123 -18.17 -13.68 10.97
N VAL A 124 -18.79 -13.68 9.79
CA VAL A 124 -20.14 -14.24 9.59
C VAL A 124 -20.16 -15.74 9.85
N ILE A 125 -19.18 -16.48 9.33
CA ILE A 125 -19.05 -17.93 9.56
C ILE A 125 -18.89 -18.21 11.05
N PHE A 126 -18.00 -17.46 11.72
CA PHE A 126 -17.79 -17.59 13.16
C PHE A 126 -19.07 -17.30 13.97
N GLY A 127 -19.84 -16.28 13.59
CA GLY A 127 -21.12 -15.98 14.24
C GLY A 127 -22.17 -17.10 14.13
N HIS A 128 -22.18 -17.83 13.01
CA HIS A 128 -23.10 -18.96 12.82
C HIS A 128 -22.62 -20.24 13.51
N ASN A 129 -21.31 -20.46 13.56
CA ASN A 129 -20.73 -21.63 14.21
C ASN A 129 -19.41 -21.27 14.92
N PRO A 130 -19.51 -20.79 16.18
CA PRO A 130 -18.34 -20.36 16.93
C PRO A 130 -17.34 -21.48 17.20
N LEU A 131 -17.81 -22.74 17.25
CA LEU A 131 -16.98 -23.93 17.52
C LEU A 131 -16.03 -24.26 16.37
N ILE A 132 -16.16 -23.63 15.19
CA ILE A 132 -15.20 -23.76 14.08
C ILE A 132 -13.82 -23.22 14.48
N ILE A 133 -13.76 -22.25 15.39
CA ILE A 133 -12.52 -21.67 15.89
C ILE A 133 -12.43 -22.00 17.38
N GLU A 134 -11.94 -23.19 17.71
CA GLU A 134 -11.46 -23.47 19.07
C GLU A 134 -10.11 -22.77 19.25
N ALA A 135 -10.10 -21.65 19.96
CA ALA A 135 -8.86 -21.12 20.51
C ALA A 135 -8.33 -22.12 21.55
N ARG A 136 -7.18 -22.72 21.28
CA ARG A 136 -6.41 -23.52 22.25
C ARG A 136 -5.12 -22.79 22.56
#